data_AF-A0A1F3EHR9-F1
#
_entry.id   AF-A0A1F3EHR9-F1
#
_cell.length_a   1.000
_cell.length_b   1.000
_cell.length_c   1.000
_cell.angle_alpha   90.00
_cell.angle_beta   90.00
_cell.angle_gamma   90.00
#
_symmetry.space_group_name_H-M   'P 1'
#
loop_
_entity.id
_entity.type
_entity.pdbx_description
1 polymer ?
#
loop_
_entity_poly.entity_id
_entity_poly.type
_entity_poly.pdbx_seq_one_letter_code
_entity_poly.pdbx_strand_id
1 'polypeptide(L)'
;MKTLTVEVKNENALRLMQDLELNNVIRIIKKPEIDYFSLSGDSLNIQDFKKWIKDAEQADFISLSEAKSKWEQKKKQIEKLIR
;
A
#
# COMPACT_ATOMS: atom_id res chain seq x y z
N MET A 1 19.90 17.37 -4.49
CA MET A 1 18.60 17.99 -4.18
C MET A 1 18.06 17.37 -2.91
N LYS A 2 17.51 18.19 -2.00
CA LYS A 2 16.79 17.72 -0.82
C LYS A 2 15.33 18.16 -0.98
N THR A 3 14.40 17.24 -0.77
CA THR A 3 12.96 17.51 -0.87
C THR A 3 12.37 17.46 0.53
N LEU A 4 11.62 18.49 0.92
CA LEU A 4 10.86 18.53 2.16
C LEU A 4 9.37 18.71 1.84
N THR A 5 8.53 18.00 2.57
CA THR A 5 7.08 18.16 2.53
C THR A 5 6.67 19.12 3.62
N VAL A 6 5.98 20.20 3.26
CA VAL A 6 5.48 21.21 4.20
C VAL A 6 3.97 21.33 4.03
N GLU A 7 3.24 21.26 5.14
CA GLU A 7 1.80 21.52 5.16
C GLU A 7 1.56 23.03 5.24
N VAL A 8 0.81 23.58 4.28
CA VAL A 8 0.47 25.01 4.24
C VAL A 8 -0.99 25.19 4.65
N LYS A 9 -1.21 25.82 5.81
CA LYS A 9 -2.55 26.00 6.41
C LYS A 9 -3.20 27.36 6.13
N ASN A 10 -2.45 28.31 5.59
CA ASN A 10 -2.88 29.70 5.39
C ASN A 10 -2.53 30.18 3.97
N GLU A 11 -3.44 30.89 3.32
CA GLU A 11 -3.25 31.47 1.98
C GLU A 11 -2.07 32.44 1.89
N ASN A 12 -1.79 33.21 2.95
CA ASN A 12 -0.63 34.10 2.98
C ASN A 12 0.69 33.33 2.93
N ALA A 13 0.75 32.17 3.59
CA ALA A 13 1.92 31.30 3.53
C ALA A 13 2.08 30.66 2.14
N LEU A 14 0.98 30.38 1.44
CA LEU A 14 1.01 29.88 0.06
C LEU A 14 1.60 30.93 -0.90
N ARG A 15 1.16 32.19 -0.80
CA ARG A 15 1.70 33.29 -1.61
C ARG A 15 3.21 33.48 -1.40
N LEU A 16 3.66 33.48 -0.15
CA LEU A 16 5.09 33.58 0.16
C LEU A 16 5.90 32.44 -0.47
N MET A 17 5.37 31.21 -0.48
CA MET A 17 6.05 30.09 -1.14
C MET A 17 6.12 30.26 -2.67
N GLN A 18 5.04 30.77 -3.28
CA GLN A 18 5.02 31.07 -4.72
C GLN A 18 6.05 32.15 -5.09
N ASP A 19 6.19 33.19 -4.25
CA ASP A 19 7.20 34.24 -4.46
C ASP A 19 8.62 33.67 -4.38
N LEU A 20 8.88 32.74 -3.44
CA LEU A 20 10.18 32.07 -3.35
C LEU A 20 10.48 31.18 -4.55
N GLU A 21 9.45 30.57 -5.15
CA GLU A 21 9.57 29.80 -6.39
C GLU A 21 9.88 30.71 -7.59
N LEU A 22 9.18 31.85 -7.72
CA LEU A 22 9.44 32.84 -8.77
C LEU A 22 10.88 33.38 -8.71
N ASN A 23 11.43 33.54 -7.51
CA ASN A 23 12.81 33.96 -7.29
C ASN A 23 13.83 32.80 -7.41
N ASN A 24 13.41 31.61 -7.85
CA ASN A 24 14.25 30.41 -8.01
C ASN A 24 14.97 29.96 -6.71
N VAL A 25 14.45 30.33 -5.54
CA VAL A 25 15.02 29.92 -4.24
C VAL A 25 14.56 28.50 -3.89
N ILE A 26 13.32 28.17 -4.23
CA ILE A 26 12.73 26.84 -4.07
C ILE A 26 12.03 26.40 -5.36
N ARG A 27 11.63 25.14 -5.43
CA ARG A 27 10.75 24.60 -6.47
C ARG A 27 9.57 23.90 -5.80
N ILE A 28 8.36 24.32 -6.09
CA ILE A 28 7.13 23.70 -5.57
C ILE A 28 6.79 22.55 -6.52
N ILE A 29 7.09 21.33 -6.07
CA ILE A 29 6.78 20.13 -6.84
C ILE A 29 5.35 19.74 -6.47
N LYS A 30 4.45 19.62 -7.46
CA LYS A 30 3.13 19.01 -7.25
C LYS A 30 3.36 17.66 -6.59
N LYS A 31 2.58 17.35 -5.55
CA LYS A 31 2.64 16.07 -4.85
C LYS A 31 2.71 14.99 -5.94
N PRO A 32 3.82 14.22 -6.05
CA PRO A 32 3.84 13.12 -6.98
C PRO A 32 2.61 12.28 -6.63
N GLU A 33 1.85 11.87 -7.64
CA GLU A 33 1.05 10.67 -7.50
C GLU A 33 2.09 9.59 -7.21
N ILE A 34 2.36 9.43 -5.92
CA ILE A 34 3.02 8.25 -5.42
C ILE A 34 1.94 7.22 -5.69
N ASP A 35 1.99 6.64 -6.88
CA ASP A 35 1.60 5.26 -7.08
C ASP A 35 2.38 4.54 -6.00
N TYR A 36 1.74 4.41 -4.84
CA TYR A 36 2.14 3.43 -3.89
C TYR A 36 2.33 2.18 -4.74
N PHE A 37 3.41 1.47 -4.53
CA PHE A 37 3.45 0.05 -4.89
C PHE A 37 2.43 -0.70 -4.02
N SER A 38 1.22 -0.15 -3.84
CA SER A 38 0.05 -0.76 -3.27
C SER A 38 -0.21 -1.95 -4.14
N LEU A 39 0.00 -3.11 -3.53
CA LEU A 39 -0.49 -4.39 -3.99
C LEU A 39 -1.81 -4.16 -4.73
N SER A 40 -1.89 -4.67 -5.96
CA SER A 40 -3.07 -4.57 -6.79
C SER A 40 -4.27 -5.07 -5.98
N GLY A 41 -5.17 -4.18 -5.59
CA GLY A 41 -6.28 -4.52 -4.72
C GLY A 41 -7.05 -3.29 -4.25
N ASP A 42 -8.34 -3.48 -3.99
CA ASP A 42 -9.18 -2.43 -3.43
C ASP A 42 -8.69 -2.05 -2.02
N SER A 43 -8.88 -0.77 -1.67
CA SER A 43 -8.55 -0.29 -0.33
C SER A 43 -9.38 -1.05 0.71
N LEU A 44 -8.71 -1.82 1.57
CA LEU A 44 -9.37 -2.55 2.64
C LEU A 44 -9.93 -1.56 3.66
N ASN A 45 -11.24 -1.60 3.92
CA ASN A 45 -11.82 -0.77 4.97
C ASN A 45 -11.53 -1.36 6.38
N ILE A 46 -11.66 -0.54 7.41
CA ILE A 46 -11.32 -0.92 8.80
C ILE A 46 -12.21 -2.08 9.29
N GLN A 47 -13.46 -2.17 8.84
CA GLN A 47 -14.36 -3.24 9.27
C GLN A 47 -13.95 -4.59 8.65
N ASP A 48 -13.61 -4.60 7.38
CA ASP A 48 -13.13 -5.78 6.66
C ASP A 48 -11.79 -6.25 7.25
N PHE A 49 -10.92 -5.32 7.63
CA PHE A 49 -9.68 -5.66 8.34
C PHE A 49 -9.95 -6.33 9.69
N LYS A 50 -10.86 -5.77 10.51
CA LYS A 50 -11.23 -6.37 11.79
C LYS A 50 -11.88 -7.74 11.64
N LYS A 51 -12.72 -7.90 10.61
CA LYS A 51 -13.34 -9.18 10.28
C LYS A 51 -12.27 -10.21 9.88
N TRP A 52 -11.33 -9.83 9.04
CA TRP A 52 -10.23 -10.70 8.63
C TRP A 52 -9.38 -11.18 9.82
N ILE A 53 -9.05 -10.30 10.77
CA ILE A 53 -8.35 -10.70 12.00
C ILE A 53 -9.16 -11.73 12.78
N LYS A 54 -10.44 -11.45 13.02
CA LYS A 54 -11.32 -12.35 13.77
C LYS A 54 -11.44 -13.71 13.08
N ASP A 55 -11.62 -13.73 11.76
CA ASP A 55 -11.71 -14.96 10.99
C ASP A 55 -10.40 -15.75 11.03
N ALA A 56 -9.24 -15.07 11.04
CA ALA A 56 -7.93 -15.71 11.17
C ALA A 56 -7.67 -16.28 12.57
N GLU A 57 -8.11 -15.59 13.63
CA GLU A 57 -8.02 -16.08 15.02
C GLU A 57 -8.94 -17.27 15.29
N GLN A 58 -10.07 -17.33 14.60
CA GLN A 58 -11.07 -18.40 14.72
C GLN A 58 -10.84 -19.53 13.72
N ALA A 59 -9.89 -19.39 12.80
CA ALA A 59 -9.59 -20.42 11.82
C ALA A 59 -8.92 -21.61 12.50
N ASP A 60 -9.38 -22.81 12.15
CA ASP A 60 -8.70 -24.04 12.54
C ASP A 60 -7.31 -24.06 11.90
N PHE A 61 -6.28 -23.96 12.74
CA PHE A 61 -4.90 -24.07 12.30
C PHE A 61 -4.61 -25.53 11.95
N ILE A 62 -4.39 -25.79 10.66
CA ILE A 62 -3.94 -27.10 10.22
C ILE A 62 -2.48 -27.29 10.62
N SER A 63 -2.10 -28.53 10.95
CA SER A 63 -0.72 -28.87 11.24
C SER A 63 0.18 -28.63 10.00
N LEU A 64 1.47 -28.36 10.23
CA LEU A 64 2.44 -28.12 9.15
C LEU A 64 2.53 -29.31 8.16
N SER A 65 2.41 -30.53 8.66
CA SER A 65 2.38 -31.75 7.85
C SER A 65 1.16 -31.80 6.93
N GLU A 66 0.00 -31.41 7.44
CA GLU A 66 -1.26 -31.37 6.69
C GLU A 66 -1.26 -30.24 5.65
N ALA A 67 -0.72 -29.07 6.00
CA ALA A 67 -0.49 -27.96 5.08
C ALA A 67 0.42 -28.37 3.91
N LYS A 68 1.53 -29.05 4.21
CA LYS A 68 2.48 -29.55 3.21
C LYS A 68 1.83 -30.55 2.25
N SER A 69 1.02 -31.47 2.79
CA SER A 69 0.27 -32.45 1.98
C SER A 69 -0.71 -31.76 1.01
N LYS A 70 -1.51 -30.80 1.51
CA LYS A 70 -2.45 -30.02 0.68
C LYS A 70 -1.74 -29.21 -0.39
N TRP A 71 -0.58 -28.62 -0.08
CA TRP A 71 0.23 -27.89 -1.04
C TRP A 71 0.73 -28.77 -2.18
N GLU A 72 1.30 -29.94 -1.87
CA GLU A 72 1.78 -30.89 -2.89
C GLU A 72 0.65 -31.37 -3.81
N GLN A 73 -0.55 -31.60 -3.27
CA GLN A 73 -1.73 -31.93 -4.08
C GLN A 73 -2.12 -30.80 -5.04
N LYS A 74 -2.22 -29.55 -4.53
CA LYS A 74 -2.53 -28.38 -5.37
C LYS A 74 -1.46 -28.14 -6.43
N LYS A 75 -0.18 -28.26 -6.06
CA LYS A 75 0.95 -28.11 -6.99
C LYS A 75 0.82 -29.06 -8.18
N LYS A 76 0.53 -30.34 -7.93
CA LYS A 76 0.30 -31.33 -8.99
C LYS A 76 -0.90 -31.00 -9.88
N GLN A 77 -1.98 -30.45 -9.32
CA GLN A 77 -3.13 -30.00 -10.11
C GLN A 77 -2.76 -28.83 -11.02
N ILE A 78 -2.01 -27.86 -10.52
CA ILE A 78 -1.55 -26.70 -11.29
C ILE A 78 -0.57 -27.14 -12.38
N GLU A 79 0.39 -28.01 -12.08
CA GLU A 79 1.33 -28.56 -13.07
C GLU A 79 0.62 -29.31 -14.21
N LYS A 80 -0.51 -29.98 -13.93
CA LYS A 80 -1.35 -30.61 -14.96
C LYS A 80 -2.14 -29.62 -15.82
N LEU A 81 -2.40 -28.41 -15.33
CA LEU A 81 -3.11 -27.37 -16.09
C LEU A 81 -2.17 -26.54 -16.96
N ILE A 82 -0.88 -26.48 -16.58
CA ILE A 82 0.16 -25.75 -17.31
C ILE A 82 0.83 -26.64 -18.38
N ARG A 83 0.82 -27.97 -18.22
CA ARG A 83 1.26 -28.93 -19.23
C ARG A 83 0.13 -29.35 -20.16
#